data_AF-A0A1Q3CEY0-F1
#
_entry.id   AF-A0A1Q3CEY0-F1
#
_cell.length_a   1.000
_cell.length_b   1.000
_cell.length_c   1.000
_cell.angle_alpha   90.00
_cell.angle_beta   90.00
_cell.angle_gamma   90.00
#
_symmetry.space_group_name_H-M   'P 1'
#
loop_
_entity.id
_entity.type
_entity.pdbx_description
1 polymer ?
#
loop_
_entity_poly.entity_id
_entity_poly.type
_entity_poly.pdbx_seq_one_letter_code
_entity_poly.pdbx_strand_id
1 'polypeptide(L)'
;MHAFLMWCIISKVEFCYPILMLHTMVRAFTQKKSVLPFGSILTKSFRHHEVRLEGEIGMKLNKEDTYYKSTLNRMGWKNQGGIWTYCPKSDQGQRVEREEQEEIPPWEAQEEPQPSQVQGSSSTSDYDRMIEFMTARFDSLEASLKGKFKQVNSRLDNLEKDHLTIRSDFEGVDDTIYYDLKVTKRRLKRLERKLAASKVIDTCEETSGDDSASDSDPPPT
;
A
#
# COMPACT_ATOMS: atom_id res chain seq x y z
N MET A 1 -15.60 -2.74 -9.43
CA MET A 1 -14.46 -3.67 -9.41
C MET A 1 -13.39 -3.29 -10.42
N HIS A 2 -13.70 -3.20 -11.72
CA HIS A 2 -12.71 -2.80 -12.74
C HIS A 2 -12.07 -1.41 -12.52
N ALA A 3 -12.87 -0.40 -12.15
CA ALA A 3 -12.35 0.96 -11.88
C ALA A 3 -11.37 1.00 -10.69
N PHE A 4 -11.62 0.21 -9.64
CA PHE A 4 -10.76 0.13 -8.46
C PHE A 4 -9.43 -0.57 -8.78
N LEU A 5 -9.48 -1.67 -9.53
CA LEU A 5 -8.29 -2.37 -10.02
C LEU A 5 -7.43 -1.48 -10.93
N MET A 6 -8.06 -0.78 -11.88
CA MET A 6 -7.38 0.17 -12.76
C MET A 6 -6.70 1.28 -11.95
N TRP A 7 -7.39 1.83 -10.95
CA TRP A 7 -6.82 2.83 -10.04
C TRP A 7 -5.61 2.29 -9.27
N CYS A 8 -5.71 1.10 -8.67
CA CYS A 8 -4.58 0.49 -7.95
C CYS A 8 -3.36 0.29 -8.84
N ILE A 9 -3.56 -0.13 -10.11
CA ILE A 9 -2.49 -0.30 -11.09
C ILE A 9 -1.85 1.05 -11.46
N ILE A 10 -2.66 2.07 -11.74
CA ILE A 10 -2.18 3.41 -12.11
C ILE A 10 -1.44 4.08 -10.96
N SER A 11 -1.98 3.97 -9.74
CA SER A 11 -1.42 4.57 -8.54
C SER A 11 -0.24 3.78 -7.94
N LYS A 12 0.13 2.63 -8.52
CA LYS A 12 1.16 1.70 -7.99
C LYS A 12 0.95 1.37 -6.50
N VAL A 13 -0.30 1.30 -6.06
CA VAL A 13 -0.63 0.97 -4.68
C VAL A 13 -0.60 -0.54 -4.53
N GLU A 14 0.19 -1.04 -3.59
CA GLU A 14 0.15 -2.44 -3.20
C GLU A 14 -1.25 -2.80 -2.73
N PHE A 15 -1.91 -3.73 -3.43
CA PHE A 15 -3.23 -4.19 -3.06
C PHE A 15 -3.21 -5.67 -2.75
N CYS A 16 -3.96 -6.05 -1.71
CA CYS A 16 -4.05 -7.43 -1.27
C CYS A 16 -5.00 -8.20 -2.20
N TYR A 17 -4.44 -8.90 -3.18
CA TYR A 17 -5.18 -9.76 -4.12
C TYR A 17 -6.16 -10.73 -3.41
N PRO A 18 -5.80 -11.41 -2.31
CA PRO A 18 -6.73 -12.28 -1.58
C PRO A 18 -7.99 -11.55 -1.09
N ILE A 19 -7.86 -10.32 -0.58
CA ILE A 19 -8.99 -9.53 -0.07
C ILE A 19 -9.91 -9.13 -1.23
N LEU A 20 -9.34 -8.77 -2.37
CA LEU A 20 -10.12 -8.43 -3.56
C LEU A 20 -10.88 -9.64 -4.12
N MET A 21 -10.21 -10.80 -4.18
CA MET A 21 -10.84 -12.07 -4.54
C MET A 21 -12.00 -12.40 -3.59
N LEU A 22 -11.79 -12.25 -2.28
CA LEU A 22 -12.86 -12.49 -1.30
C LEU A 22 -14.06 -11.55 -1.49
N HIS A 23 -13.81 -10.25 -1.67
CA HIS A 23 -14.88 -9.27 -1.87
C HIS A 23 -15.68 -9.54 -3.15
N THR A 24 -15.02 -9.98 -4.23
CA THR A 24 -15.71 -10.38 -5.46
C THR A 24 -16.51 -11.67 -5.30
N MET A 25 -16.00 -12.64 -4.55
CA MET A 25 -16.70 -13.90 -4.26
C MET A 25 -17.97 -13.66 -3.42
N VAL A 26 -17.87 -12.87 -2.35
CA VAL A 26 -19.03 -12.49 -1.51
C VAL A 26 -20.08 -11.80 -2.37
N ARG A 27 -19.66 -10.88 -3.25
CA ARG A 27 -20.58 -10.20 -4.17
C ARG A 27 -21.22 -11.17 -5.17
N ALA A 28 -20.47 -12.10 -5.75
CA ALA A 28 -21.02 -13.09 -6.70
C ALA A 28 -22.02 -14.04 -6.03
N PHE A 29 -21.74 -14.45 -4.79
CA PHE A 29 -22.63 -15.26 -3.97
C PHE A 29 -23.95 -14.53 -3.70
N THR A 30 -23.91 -13.26 -3.29
CA THR A 30 -25.13 -12.45 -3.07
C THR A 30 -25.95 -12.23 -4.33
N GLN A 31 -25.33 -12.23 -5.51
CA GLN A 31 -26.02 -12.03 -6.80
C GLN A 31 -26.62 -13.32 -7.37
N LYS A 32 -26.54 -14.46 -6.65
CA LYS A 32 -26.98 -15.79 -7.12
C LYS A 32 -26.42 -16.18 -8.50
N LYS A 33 -25.26 -15.63 -8.88
CA LYS A 33 -24.55 -16.08 -10.08
C LYS A 33 -23.77 -17.33 -9.67
N SER A 34 -24.10 -18.46 -10.28
CA SER A 34 -23.58 -19.78 -9.92
C SER A 34 -22.09 -19.98 -10.18
N VAL A 35 -21.44 -19.05 -10.90
CA VAL A 35 -20.03 -19.16 -11.28
C VAL A 35 -19.17 -18.36 -10.31
N LEU A 36 -18.35 -19.09 -9.55
CA LEU A 36 -17.37 -18.51 -8.64
C LEU A 36 -16.30 -17.75 -9.43
N PRO A 37 -16.22 -16.41 -9.30
CA PRO A 37 -15.15 -15.66 -9.94
C PRO A 37 -13.79 -16.11 -9.39
N PHE A 38 -12.79 -16.20 -10.26
CA PHE A 38 -11.43 -16.66 -9.94
C PHE A 38 -11.29 -18.12 -9.47
N GLY A 39 -12.28 -18.99 -9.75
CA GLY A 39 -12.22 -20.41 -9.38
C GLY A 39 -10.90 -21.10 -9.74
N SER A 40 -10.40 -20.92 -10.96
CA SER A 40 -9.15 -21.54 -11.41
C SER A 40 -7.90 -21.10 -10.64
N ILE A 41 -7.86 -19.86 -10.17
CA ILE A 41 -6.76 -19.33 -9.35
C ILE A 41 -6.84 -19.95 -7.96
N LEU A 42 -8.03 -20.02 -7.38
CA LEU A 42 -8.27 -20.63 -6.07
C LEU A 42 -7.90 -22.11 -6.08
N THR A 43 -8.33 -22.87 -7.09
CA THR A 43 -7.96 -24.27 -7.30
C THR A 43 -6.44 -24.45 -7.37
N LYS A 44 -5.72 -23.59 -8.10
CA LYS A 44 -4.25 -23.62 -8.15
C LYS A 44 -3.61 -23.31 -6.80
N SER A 45 -4.11 -22.29 -6.10
CA SER A 45 -3.64 -21.94 -4.76
C SER A 45 -3.84 -23.08 -3.77
N PHE A 46 -5.01 -23.72 -3.77
CA PHE A 46 -5.32 -24.86 -2.91
C PHE A 46 -4.43 -26.07 -3.20
N ARG A 47 -4.17 -26.39 -4.47
CA ARG A 47 -3.21 -27.44 -4.85
C ARG A 47 -1.79 -27.14 -4.37
N HIS A 48 -1.35 -25.89 -4.44
CA HIS A 48 -0.02 -25.49 -3.95
C HIS A 48 0.12 -25.69 -2.43
N HIS A 49 -0.97 -25.55 -1.68
CA HIS A 49 -0.99 -25.74 -0.23
C HIS A 49 -1.52 -27.13 0.18
N GLU A 50 -1.53 -28.09 -0.74
CA GLU A 50 -1.94 -29.49 -0.51
C GLU A 50 -3.37 -29.66 0.06
N VAL A 51 -4.24 -28.68 -0.16
CA VAL A 51 -5.65 -28.77 0.22
C VAL A 51 -6.35 -29.77 -0.70
N ARG A 52 -7.01 -30.77 -0.10
CA ARG A 52 -7.74 -31.81 -0.84
C ARG A 52 -9.02 -31.22 -1.44
N LEU A 53 -9.08 -31.21 -2.77
CA LEU A 53 -10.22 -30.71 -3.57
C LEU A 53 -11.16 -31.86 -3.97
N GLU A 54 -11.47 -32.72 -3.01
CA GLU A 54 -12.27 -33.92 -3.24
C GLU A 54 -13.73 -33.51 -3.56
N GLY A 55 -14.18 -33.83 -4.77
CA GLY A 55 -15.51 -33.44 -5.29
C GLY A 55 -15.52 -32.26 -6.28
N GLU A 56 -14.39 -31.65 -6.60
CA GLU A 56 -14.33 -30.62 -7.63
C GLU A 56 -14.37 -31.23 -9.04
N ILE A 57 -15.43 -30.92 -9.80
CA ILE A 57 -15.51 -31.27 -11.23
C ILE A 57 -14.69 -30.24 -11.99
N GLY A 58 -13.52 -30.65 -12.49
CA GLY A 58 -12.68 -29.79 -13.31
C GLY A 58 -13.40 -29.38 -14.59
N MET A 59 -13.83 -28.12 -14.68
CA MET A 59 -14.23 -27.56 -15.97
C MET A 59 -13.00 -27.42 -16.86
N LYS A 60 -13.08 -28.00 -18.06
CA LYS A 60 -12.06 -27.80 -19.10
C LYS A 60 -12.04 -26.31 -19.45
N LEU A 61 -10.87 -25.68 -19.41
CA LEU A 61 -10.70 -24.29 -19.82
C LEU A 61 -11.24 -24.11 -21.24
N ASN A 62 -12.06 -23.08 -21.44
CA ASN A 62 -12.49 -22.74 -22.78
C ASN A 62 -11.39 -21.98 -23.52
N LYS A 63 -11.57 -21.78 -24.83
CA LYS A 63 -10.59 -21.04 -25.64
C LYS A 63 -10.53 -19.57 -25.21
N GLU A 64 -11.63 -19.04 -24.69
CA GLU A 64 -11.77 -17.67 -24.19
C GLU A 64 -11.01 -17.44 -22.88
N ASP A 65 -10.79 -18.51 -22.10
CA ASP A 65 -10.02 -18.48 -20.86
C ASP A 65 -8.51 -18.58 -21.09
N THR A 66 -8.08 -18.87 -22.33
CA THR A 66 -6.69 -19.09 -22.70
C THR A 66 -6.19 -17.96 -23.60
N TYR A 67 -5.23 -17.17 -23.12
CA TYR A 67 -4.57 -16.21 -23.99
C TYR A 67 -3.82 -16.91 -25.13
N TYR A 68 -3.98 -16.37 -26.34
CA TYR A 68 -3.22 -16.85 -27.49
C TYR A 68 -1.71 -16.62 -27.28
N LYS A 69 -0.90 -17.50 -27.87
CA LYS A 69 0.55 -17.50 -27.71
C LYS A 69 1.19 -16.17 -28.13
N SER A 70 0.73 -15.53 -29.21
CA SER A 70 1.25 -14.20 -29.60
C SER A 70 0.87 -13.10 -28.61
N THR A 71 -0.31 -13.15 -27.99
CA THR A 71 -0.72 -12.19 -26.96
C THR A 71 0.18 -12.28 -25.74
N LEU A 72 0.48 -13.50 -25.29
CA LEU A 72 1.43 -13.74 -24.20
C LEU A 72 2.84 -13.23 -24.56
N ASN A 73 3.32 -13.51 -25.78
CA ASN A 73 4.59 -12.99 -26.28
C ASN A 73 4.61 -11.45 -26.35
N ARG A 74 3.49 -10.82 -26.71
CA ARG A 74 3.33 -9.35 -26.71
C ARG A 74 3.46 -8.78 -25.29
N MET A 75 2.92 -9.47 -24.29
CA MET A 75 3.00 -9.12 -22.87
C MET A 75 4.36 -9.44 -22.22
N GLY A 76 5.32 -10.01 -22.97
CA GLY A 76 6.66 -10.33 -22.46
C GLY A 76 6.76 -11.73 -21.83
N TRP A 77 5.73 -12.56 -21.92
CA TRP A 77 5.79 -13.95 -21.46
C TRP A 77 6.31 -14.86 -22.57
N LYS A 78 7.32 -15.67 -22.27
CA LYS A 78 7.87 -16.68 -23.19
C LYS A 78 7.68 -18.07 -22.61
N ASN A 79 7.24 -19.02 -23.43
CA ASN A 79 7.15 -20.43 -23.03
C ASN A 79 8.44 -21.14 -23.42
N GLN A 80 9.17 -21.63 -22.43
CA GLN A 80 10.32 -22.51 -22.62
C GLN A 80 10.02 -23.86 -21.97
N GLY A 81 9.78 -24.89 -22.79
CA GLY A 81 9.58 -26.26 -22.32
C GLY A 81 8.35 -26.49 -21.42
N GLY A 82 7.29 -25.69 -21.57
CA GLY A 82 6.07 -25.78 -20.75
C GLY A 82 6.07 -24.83 -19.55
N ILE A 83 7.17 -24.12 -19.30
CA ILE A 83 7.28 -23.11 -18.24
C ILE A 83 7.19 -21.72 -18.87
N TRP A 84 6.29 -20.89 -18.36
CA TRP A 84 6.15 -19.50 -18.79
C TRP A 84 7.05 -18.60 -17.94
N THR A 85 8.05 -18.00 -18.58
CA THR A 85 9.00 -17.08 -17.94
C THR A 85 8.70 -15.66 -18.39
N TYR A 86 8.62 -14.72 -17.44
CA TYR A 86 8.46 -13.30 -17.75
C TYR A 86 9.80 -12.70 -18.18
N CYS A 87 9.85 -12.17 -19.39
CA CYS A 87 10.99 -11.47 -19.95
C CYS A 87 10.57 -10.01 -20.21
N PRO A 88 10.95 -9.06 -19.34
CA PRO A 88 10.68 -7.65 -19.56
C PRO A 88 11.26 -7.21 -20.91
N LYS A 89 10.48 -6.47 -21.69
CA LYS A 89 10.95 -5.86 -22.94
C LYS A 89 11.76 -4.60 -22.59
N SER A 90 12.97 -4.77 -22.10
CA SER A 90 13.97 -3.70 -22.10
C SER A 90 14.46 -3.55 -23.55
N ASP A 91 14.11 -2.40 -24.15
CA ASP A 91 14.86 -1.76 -25.25
C ASP A 91 14.66 -2.28 -26.68
N GLN A 92 13.42 -2.30 -27.20
CA GLN A 92 13.21 -2.26 -28.64
C GLN A 92 12.19 -1.21 -29.07
N GLY A 93 12.72 -0.03 -29.40
CA GLY A 93 12.14 0.79 -30.45
C GLY A 93 12.12 0.00 -31.77
N GLN A 94 11.00 0.11 -32.49
CA GLN A 94 10.87 -0.28 -33.89
C GLN A 94 10.90 -1.79 -34.21
N ARG A 95 9.75 -2.44 -34.00
CA ARG A 95 9.23 -3.43 -34.96
C ARG A 95 7.70 -3.46 -34.92
N VAL A 96 7.10 -2.35 -35.34
CA VAL A 96 5.70 -2.29 -35.78
C VAL A 96 5.73 -2.45 -37.29
N GLU A 97 5.82 -3.69 -37.77
CA GLU A 97 5.40 -4.04 -39.12
C GLU A 97 5.35 -5.57 -39.20
N ARG A 98 4.17 -6.09 -39.56
CA ARG A 98 3.86 -7.52 -39.78
C ARG A 98 3.46 -8.31 -38.53
N GLU A 99 2.22 -8.11 -38.12
CA GLU A 99 1.26 -9.17 -37.76
C GLU A 99 -0.12 -8.50 -37.63
N GLU A 100 -0.61 -7.98 -38.75
CA GLU A 100 -2.04 -7.75 -38.97
C GLU A 100 -2.59 -8.97 -39.74
N GLN A 101 -3.83 -9.35 -39.39
CA GLN A 101 -4.64 -10.47 -39.90
C GLN A 101 -4.49 -11.80 -39.15
N GLU A 102 -5.37 -12.00 -38.17
CA GLU A 102 -6.03 -13.30 -38.01
C GLU A 102 -7.53 -13.02 -37.79
N GLU A 103 -8.35 -13.58 -38.69
CA GLU A 103 -9.79 -13.39 -38.83
C GLU A 103 -10.56 -13.72 -37.55
N ILE A 104 -11.67 -13.01 -37.34
CA ILE A 104 -12.74 -13.40 -36.40
C ILE A 104 -13.31 -14.73 -36.91
N PRO A 105 -13.28 -15.85 -36.15
CA PRO A 105 -13.79 -17.12 -36.64
C PRO A 105 -15.33 -17.15 -36.71
N PRO A 106 -15.95 -17.88 -37.66
CA PRO A 106 -17.37 -17.73 -38.05
C PRO A 106 -18.47 -18.23 -37.09
N TRP A 107 -18.24 -18.31 -35.78
CA TRP A 107 -19.17 -18.97 -34.83
C TRP A 107 -19.99 -18.02 -33.94
N GLU A 108 -20.02 -16.71 -34.20
CA GLU A 108 -20.87 -15.75 -33.46
C GLU A 108 -22.39 -15.94 -33.68
N ALA A 109 -22.84 -17.00 -34.34
CA ALA A 109 -24.25 -17.34 -34.47
C ALA A 109 -24.49 -18.79 -34.03
N GLN A 110 -25.36 -18.95 -33.04
CA GLN A 110 -25.97 -20.19 -32.52
C GLN A 110 -25.20 -20.88 -31.38
N GLU A 111 -25.74 -20.83 -30.15
CA GLU A 111 -26.58 -21.90 -29.58
C GLU A 111 -26.94 -21.59 -28.11
N GLU A 112 -28.22 -21.70 -27.79
CA GLU A 112 -28.82 -21.69 -26.45
C GLU A 112 -28.66 -23.10 -25.82
N PRO A 113 -28.20 -23.28 -24.57
CA PRO A 113 -28.26 -24.57 -23.91
C PRO A 113 -29.44 -24.67 -22.91
N GLN A 114 -30.27 -25.70 -23.08
CA GLN A 114 -31.23 -26.16 -22.07
C GLN A 114 -30.52 -26.78 -20.85
N PRO A 115 -31.10 -26.67 -19.63
CA PRO A 115 -30.51 -27.26 -18.44
C PRO A 115 -30.91 -28.73 -18.24
N SER A 116 -29.91 -29.62 -18.16
CA SER A 116 -30.06 -30.97 -17.63
C SER A 116 -29.84 -30.97 -16.10
N GLN A 117 -30.80 -31.51 -15.36
CA GLN A 117 -30.69 -31.74 -13.92
C GLN A 117 -29.77 -32.93 -13.65
N VAL A 118 -28.82 -32.75 -12.73
CA VAL A 118 -28.11 -33.86 -12.11
C VAL A 118 -28.28 -33.76 -10.60
N GLN A 119 -28.91 -34.81 -10.09
CA GLN A 119 -29.23 -35.09 -8.70
C GLN A 119 -27.95 -35.52 -7.97
N GLY A 120 -27.59 -34.82 -6.89
CA GLY A 120 -26.46 -35.16 -6.04
C GLY A 120 -26.80 -34.88 -4.59
N SER A 121 -27.21 -35.92 -3.86
CA SER A 121 -27.37 -35.87 -2.41
C SER A 121 -26.01 -35.63 -1.75
N SER A 122 -25.86 -34.47 -1.11
CA SER A 122 -24.85 -34.23 -0.08
C SER A 122 -25.58 -33.80 1.19
N SER A 123 -25.22 -34.39 2.33
CA SER A 123 -25.92 -34.13 3.60
C SER A 123 -25.75 -32.66 3.99
N THR A 124 -26.87 -31.97 4.25
CA THR A 124 -26.88 -30.57 4.71
C THR A 124 -25.96 -30.35 5.93
N SER A 125 -25.73 -31.39 6.74
CA SER A 125 -24.96 -31.30 7.98
C SER A 125 -23.46 -31.02 7.81
N ASP A 126 -22.83 -31.49 6.72
CA ASP A 126 -21.39 -31.29 6.51
C ASP A 126 -21.08 -29.85 6.08
N TYR A 127 -22.02 -29.22 5.35
CA TYR A 127 -21.93 -27.82 4.96
C TYR A 127 -22.12 -26.89 6.15
N ASP A 128 -23.13 -27.13 6.98
CA ASP A 128 -23.39 -26.32 8.18
C ASP A 128 -22.17 -26.33 9.12
N ARG A 129 -21.55 -27.49 9.31
CA ARG A 129 -20.32 -27.64 10.12
C ARG A 129 -19.15 -26.84 9.55
N MET A 130 -19.01 -26.80 8.22
CA MET A 130 -17.94 -26.06 7.57
C MET A 130 -18.16 -24.54 7.69
N ILE A 131 -19.41 -24.09 7.58
CA ILE A 131 -19.80 -22.70 7.78
C ILE A 131 -19.54 -22.27 9.23
N GLU A 132 -19.94 -23.06 10.23
CA GLU A 132 -19.66 -22.77 11.65
C GLU A 132 -18.16 -22.63 11.93
N PHE A 133 -17.34 -23.55 11.40
CA PHE A 133 -15.89 -23.48 11.55
C PHE A 133 -15.29 -22.20 10.92
N MET A 134 -15.75 -21.84 9.72
CA MET A 134 -15.28 -20.63 9.04
C MET A 134 -15.69 -19.38 9.82
N THR A 135 -16.94 -19.30 10.29
CA THR A 135 -17.44 -18.19 11.12
C THR A 135 -16.59 -18.03 12.39
N ALA A 136 -16.32 -19.12 13.11
CA ALA A 136 -15.48 -19.07 14.31
C ALA A 136 -14.05 -18.58 14.04
N ARG A 137 -13.47 -18.95 12.87
CA ARG A 137 -12.16 -18.45 12.43
C ARG A 137 -12.20 -16.96 12.11
N PHE A 138 -13.28 -16.47 11.51
CA PHE A 138 -13.47 -15.04 11.25
C PHE A 138 -13.67 -14.24 12.54
N ASP A 139 -14.47 -14.72 13.49
CA ASP A 139 -14.67 -14.07 14.78
C ASP A 139 -13.35 -13.98 15.57
N SER A 140 -12.55 -15.06 15.53
CA SER A 140 -11.21 -15.09 16.12
C SER A 140 -10.26 -14.08 15.47
N LEU A 141 -10.31 -13.96 14.14
CA LEU A 141 -9.53 -12.97 13.39
C LEU A 141 -9.96 -11.54 13.75
N GLU A 142 -11.27 -11.28 13.81
CA GLU A 142 -11.83 -9.97 14.16
C GLU A 142 -11.38 -9.55 15.57
N ALA A 143 -11.50 -10.45 16.56
CA ALA A 143 -11.06 -10.19 17.92
C ALA A 143 -9.54 -9.88 17.99
N SER A 144 -8.73 -10.65 17.26
CA SER A 144 -7.27 -10.45 17.16
C SER A 144 -6.93 -9.09 16.52
N LEU A 145 -7.60 -8.75 15.42
CA LEU A 145 -7.39 -7.49 14.71
C LEU A 145 -7.78 -6.30 15.60
N LYS A 146 -8.92 -6.38 16.29
CA LYS A 146 -9.40 -5.36 17.23
C LYS A 146 -8.42 -5.14 18.38
N GLY A 147 -7.81 -6.22 18.90
CA GLY A 147 -6.73 -6.13 19.89
C GLY A 147 -5.51 -5.38 19.37
N LYS A 148 -5.04 -5.73 18.16
CA LYS A 148 -3.91 -5.05 17.51
C LYS A 148 -4.19 -3.57 17.24
N PHE A 149 -5.40 -3.21 16.79
CA PHE A 149 -5.79 -1.81 16.59
C PHE A 149 -5.75 -1.01 17.89
N LYS A 150 -6.26 -1.57 19.00
CA LYS A 150 -6.15 -0.93 20.32
C LYS A 150 -4.69 -0.70 20.72
N GLN A 151 -3.81 -1.68 20.48
CA GLN A 151 -2.38 -1.54 20.76
C GLN A 151 -1.75 -0.42 19.91
N VAL A 152 -2.05 -0.35 18.62
CA VAL A 152 -1.55 0.70 17.73
C VAL A 152 -2.02 2.08 18.22
N ASN A 153 -3.31 2.22 18.55
CA ASN A 153 -3.84 3.48 19.06
C ASN A 153 -3.13 3.92 20.35
N SER A 154 -2.90 2.99 21.29
CA SER A 154 -2.16 3.34 22.51
C SER A 154 -0.70 3.78 22.25
N ARG A 155 -0.05 3.22 21.23
CA ARG A 155 1.30 3.66 20.81
C ARG A 155 1.26 5.02 20.14
N LEU A 156 0.22 5.32 19.38
CA LEU A 156 0.02 6.61 18.73
C LEU A 156 -0.23 7.72 19.77
N ASP A 157 -1.09 7.46 20.77
CA ASP A 157 -1.37 8.40 21.86
C ASP A 157 -0.09 8.72 22.67
N ASN A 158 0.76 7.73 22.90
CA ASN A 158 2.05 7.95 23.56
C ASN A 158 3.01 8.76 22.67
N LEU A 159 3.08 8.45 21.38
CA LEU A 159 3.91 9.20 20.43
C LEU A 159 3.46 10.67 20.31
N GLU A 160 2.16 10.94 20.37
CA GLU A 160 1.62 12.30 20.38
C GLU A 160 2.09 13.07 21.62
N LYS A 161 2.05 12.44 22.80
CA LYS A 161 2.57 13.04 24.04
C LYS A 161 4.08 13.29 23.98
N ASP A 162 4.85 12.33 23.47
CA ASP A 162 6.29 12.47 23.30
C ASP A 162 6.61 13.64 22.37
N HIS A 163 5.88 13.78 21.26
CA HIS A 163 6.04 14.89 20.32
C HIS A 163 5.71 16.25 20.96
N LEU A 164 4.65 16.34 21.77
CA LEU A 164 4.33 17.57 22.52
C LEU A 164 5.44 17.93 23.52
N THR A 165 6.01 16.94 24.20
CA THR A 165 7.11 17.12 25.15
C THR A 165 8.37 17.62 24.45
N ILE A 166 8.75 17.00 23.34
CA ILE A 166 9.90 17.44 22.52
C ILE A 166 9.67 18.88 22.06
N ARG A 167 8.47 19.20 21.58
CA ARG A 167 8.15 20.56 21.11
C ARG A 167 8.33 21.60 22.22
N SER A 168 7.84 21.32 23.44
CA SER A 168 8.02 22.25 24.57
C SER A 168 9.48 22.41 24.98
N ASP A 169 10.28 21.34 24.92
CA ASP A 169 11.71 21.39 25.25
C ASP A 169 12.46 22.28 24.26
N PHE A 170 12.14 22.19 22.97
CA PHE A 170 12.77 23.03 21.94
C PHE A 170 12.37 24.51 22.02
N GLU A 171 11.13 24.81 22.39
CA GLU A 171 10.65 26.19 22.55
C GLU A 171 11.46 26.93 23.64
N GLY A 172 11.79 26.26 24.75
CA GLY A 172 12.66 26.84 25.79
C GLY A 172 14.13 26.97 25.36
N VAL A 173 14.64 26.07 24.53
CA VAL A 173 16.02 26.12 24.04
C VAL A 173 16.25 27.32 23.13
N ASP A 174 15.33 27.62 22.22
CA ASP A 174 15.47 28.78 21.31
C ASP A 174 15.56 30.11 22.06
N ASP A 175 14.75 30.29 23.12
CA ASP A 175 14.79 31.48 23.97
C ASP A 175 16.12 31.62 24.72
N THR A 176 16.66 30.52 25.26
CA THR A 176 17.96 30.54 25.96
C THR A 176 19.11 30.83 25.00
N ILE A 177 19.11 30.22 23.81
CA ILE A 177 20.12 30.47 22.77
C ILE A 177 20.03 31.92 22.29
N TYR A 178 18.82 32.45 22.08
CA TYR A 178 18.61 33.83 21.67
C TYR A 178 19.12 34.83 22.72
N TYR A 179 18.85 34.56 24.00
CA TYR A 179 19.35 35.38 25.11
C TYR A 179 20.89 35.36 25.17
N ASP A 180 21.51 34.18 25.15
CA ASP A 180 22.96 34.03 25.21
C ASP A 180 23.66 34.67 24.01
N LEU A 181 23.08 34.53 22.81
CA LEU A 181 23.59 35.20 21.60
C LEU A 181 23.52 36.73 21.73
N LYS A 182 22.43 37.26 22.29
CA LYS A 182 22.30 38.71 22.54
C LYS A 182 23.32 39.20 23.57
N VAL A 183 23.55 38.44 24.64
CA VAL A 183 24.54 38.77 25.68
C VAL A 183 25.97 38.71 25.13
N THR A 184 26.32 37.65 24.40
CA THR A 184 27.65 37.50 23.79
C THR A 184 27.91 38.59 22.75
N LYS A 185 26.92 38.94 21.91
CA LYS A 185 27.00 40.07 20.97
C LYS A 185 27.29 41.40 21.68
N ARG A 186 26.59 41.68 22.79
CA ARG A 186 26.86 42.88 23.62
C ARG A 186 28.27 42.88 24.21
N ARG A 187 28.75 41.74 24.72
CA ARG A 187 30.11 41.61 25.28
C ARG A 187 31.18 41.81 24.21
N LEU A 188 30.98 41.24 23.02
CA LEU A 188 31.91 41.39 21.89
C LEU A 188 32.00 42.85 21.45
N LYS A 189 30.87 43.56 21.33
CA LYS A 189 30.85 44.99 21.00
C LYS A 189 31.56 45.85 22.05
N ARG A 190 31.44 45.52 23.34
CA ARG A 190 32.21 46.19 24.41
C ARG A 190 33.72 45.96 24.27
N LEU A 191 34.14 44.75 23.89
CA LEU A 191 35.56 44.44 23.65
C LEU A 191 36.10 45.16 22.42
N GLU A 192 35.35 45.18 21.31
CA GLU A 192 35.70 45.91 20.08
C GLU A 192 35.97 47.41 20.39
N ARG A 193 35.06 48.06 21.13
CA ARG A 193 35.24 49.47 21.56
C ARG A 193 36.48 49.67 22.42
N LYS A 194 36.77 48.77 23.37
CA LYS A 194 37.99 48.84 24.19
C LYS A 194 39.25 48.72 23.33
N LEU A 195 39.21 47.85 22.33
CA LEU A 195 40.34 47.58 21.44
C LEU A 195 40.61 48.79 20.51
N ALA A 196 39.56 49.41 19.98
CA ALA A 196 39.63 50.67 19.24
C ALA A 196 40.15 51.82 20.11
N ALA A 197 39.67 51.95 21.35
CA ALA A 197 40.16 52.97 22.29
C ALA A 197 41.64 52.79 22.63
N SER A 198 42.13 51.55 22.68
CA SER A 198 43.56 51.24 22.85
C SER A 198 44.39 51.40 21.57
N LYS A 199 43.78 51.83 20.44
CA LYS A 199 44.39 51.95 19.10
C LYS A 199 45.00 50.65 18.56
N VAL A 200 44.49 49.50 19.01
CA VAL A 200 44.92 48.18 18.51
C VAL A 200 44.18 47.85 17.20
N ILE A 201 43.00 48.42 16.97
CA ILE A 201 42.27 48.42 15.70
C ILE A 201 41.91 49.85 15.29
N ASP A 202 41.84 50.08 13.97
CA ASP A 202 41.66 51.41 13.38
C ASP A 202 40.19 51.86 13.30
N THR A 203 39.23 50.93 13.33
CA THR A 203 37.80 51.23 13.14
C THR A 203 36.92 50.41 14.08
N CYS A 204 35.79 50.99 14.51
CA CYS A 204 34.72 50.33 15.26
C CYS A 204 33.41 50.53 14.49
N GLU A 205 32.72 49.46 14.11
CA GLU A 205 31.44 49.57 13.40
C GLU A 205 30.29 49.91 14.37
N GLU A 206 29.56 51.00 14.10
CA GLU A 206 28.32 51.31 14.80
C GLU A 206 27.17 50.46 14.24
N THR A 207 26.92 49.31 14.88
CA THR A 207 25.72 48.51 14.60
C THR A 207 24.64 48.85 15.64
N SER A 208 23.41 49.12 15.19
CA SER A 208 22.24 49.63 15.93
C SER A 208 21.66 48.73 17.06
N GLY A 209 22.44 47.78 17.59
CA GLY A 209 21.96 46.84 18.61
C GLY A 209 21.87 47.39 20.04
N ASP A 210 22.10 48.69 20.26
CA ASP A 210 22.28 49.31 21.58
C ASP A 210 21.25 50.41 21.92
N ASP A 211 20.14 50.53 21.18
CA ASP A 211 19.02 51.41 21.57
C ASP A 211 18.14 50.76 22.65
N SER A 212 18.76 50.29 23.73
CA SER A 212 18.04 49.96 24.97
C SER A 212 18.88 50.39 26.15
N ALA A 213 18.83 51.68 26.41
CA ALA A 213 19.02 52.23 27.74
C ALA A 213 17.92 51.66 28.65
N SER A 214 18.20 50.54 29.31
CA SER A 214 17.58 50.20 30.59
C SER A 214 18.44 49.15 31.30
N ASP A 215 19.27 49.62 32.22
CA ASP A 215 20.01 48.83 33.22
C ASP A 215 19.05 48.38 34.35
N SER A 216 17.86 47.89 34.02
CA SER A 216 16.84 47.55 35.02
C SER A 216 15.98 46.39 34.55
N ASP A 217 16.53 45.18 34.62
CA ASP A 217 15.72 43.98 34.86
C ASP A 217 16.53 43.03 35.76
N PRO A 218 16.04 42.67 36.96
CA PRO A 218 16.69 41.69 37.82
C PRO A 218 16.53 40.27 37.23
N PRO A 219 17.39 39.31 37.64
CA PRO A 219 17.32 37.94 37.10
C PRO A 219 16.00 37.27 37.53
N PRO A 220 15.42 36.39 36.69
CA PRO A 220 14.25 35.63 37.07
C PRO A 220 14.63 34.61 38.16
N THR A 221 13.82 34.57 39.23
CA THR A 221 13.81 33.55 40.29
C THR A 221 13.36 32.20 39.79
#